data_AF-A0AAJ0UFJ7-F1
#
_entry.id   AF-A0AAJ0UFJ7-F1
#
_cell.length_a   1.000
_cell.length_b   1.000
_cell.length_c   1.000
_cell.angle_alpha   90.00
_cell.angle_beta   90.00
_cell.angle_gamma   90.00
#
_symmetry.space_group_name_H-M   'P 1'
#
loop_
_entity.id
_entity.type
_entity.pdbx_description
1 polymer ?
#
loop_
_entity_poly.entity_id
_entity_poly.type
_entity_poly.pdbx_seq_one_letter_code
_entity_poly.pdbx_strand_id
1 'polypeptide(L)' 'MSDSPDDMLPEYDLDYSRARSNRFAGRVRVSVTLRDDVLAYLEARSQATGQPIGDMVNDMLEKDIELSEILR' A
#
# COMPACT_ATOMS: atom_id res chain seq x y z
N MET A 1 -21.95 -34.96 -27.48
CA MET A 1 -20.99 -33.94 -27.95
C MET A 1 -21.11 -32.81 -26.97
N SER A 2 -20.18 -32.74 -26.01
CA SER A 2 -20.14 -31.68 -25.01
C SER A 2 -19.32 -30.55 -25.60
N ASP A 3 -19.95 -29.41 -25.84
CA ASP A 3 -19.28 -28.17 -26.21
C ASP A 3 -19.94 -27.08 -25.36
N SER A 4 -19.33 -26.79 -24.21
CA SER A 4 -19.72 -25.71 -23.32
C SER A 4 -18.76 -24.55 -23.60
N PRO A 5 -19.21 -23.45 -24.24
CA PRO A 5 -18.36 -22.31 -24.51
C PRO A 5 -18.64 -21.24 -23.46
N ASP A 6 -18.01 -21.25 -22.28
CA ASP A 6 -18.19 -20.10 -21.36
C ASP A 6 -17.15 -19.96 -20.24
N ASP A 7 -15.94 -20.49 -20.39
CA ASP A 7 -14.80 -20.16 -19.50
C ASP A 7 -13.81 -19.20 -20.18
N MET A 8 -14.32 -18.16 -20.86
CA MET A 8 -13.45 -17.02 -21.19
C MET A 8 -13.25 -16.20 -19.91
N LEU A 9 -12.07 -16.35 -19.29
CA LEU A 9 -11.58 -15.44 -18.25
C LEU A 9 -11.82 -13.99 -18.70
N PRO A 10 -12.34 -13.11 -17.84
CA PRO A 10 -12.57 -11.72 -18.22
C PRO A 10 -11.27 -11.12 -18.73
N GLU A 11 -11.31 -10.55 -19.95
CA GLU A 11 -10.22 -9.76 -20.49
C GLU A 11 -9.84 -8.71 -19.43
N TYR A 12 -8.60 -8.80 -18.94
CA TYR A 12 -8.05 -7.78 -18.07
C TYR A 12 -8.05 -6.48 -18.87
N ASP A 13 -8.95 -5.58 -18.53
CA ASP A 13 -9.02 -4.24 -19.10
C ASP A 13 -7.76 -3.47 -18.65
N LEU A 14 -6.70 -3.57 -19.46
CA LEU A 14 -5.43 -2.87 -19.29
C LEU A 14 -5.54 -1.41 -19.77
N ASP A 15 -6.72 -0.80 -19.65
CA ASP A 15 -6.90 0.62 -19.94
C ASP A 15 -6.34 1.47 -18.78
N TYR A 16 -5.02 1.62 -18.78
CA TYR A 16 -4.26 2.49 -17.86
C TYR A 16 -4.69 3.97 -17.94
N SER A 17 -5.50 4.35 -18.95
CA SER A 17 -6.06 5.69 -19.11
C SER A 17 -7.05 6.07 -18.00
N ARG A 18 -7.54 5.08 -17.23
CA ARG A 18 -8.38 5.28 -16.03
C ARG A 18 -7.62 5.12 -14.71
N ALA A 19 -6.29 5.03 -14.73
CA ALA A 19 -5.51 5.05 -13.50
C ALA A 19 -5.86 6.34 -12.74
N ARG A 20 -6.58 6.21 -11.62
CA ARG A 20 -6.89 7.34 -10.74
C ARG A 20 -5.57 8.06 -10.45
N SER A 21 -5.58 9.39 -10.49
CA SER A 21 -4.45 10.20 -10.02
C SER A 21 -3.96 9.60 -8.71
N ASN A 22 -2.66 9.30 -8.61
CA ASN A 22 -2.09 8.73 -7.40
C ASN A 22 -2.45 9.65 -6.22
N ARG A 23 -3.38 9.19 -5.37
CA ARG A 23 -3.93 9.97 -4.26
C ARG A 23 -2.89 10.28 -3.19
N PHE A 24 -1.77 9.54 -3.19
CA PHE A 24 -0.65 9.71 -2.28
C PHE A 24 0.52 10.49 -2.91
N ALA A 25 0.32 11.13 -4.07
CA ALA A 25 1.36 11.91 -4.75
C ALA A 25 1.78 13.21 -4.02
N GLY A 26 1.06 13.61 -2.97
CA GLY A 26 1.38 14.76 -2.14
C GLY A 26 2.60 14.51 -1.24
N ARG A 27 3.38 15.56 -0.98
CA ARG A 27 4.50 15.51 -0.01
C ARG A 27 4.25 16.49 1.12
N VAL A 28 4.32 15.99 2.34
CA VAL A 28 4.28 16.78 3.57
C VAL A 28 5.33 16.27 4.53
N ARG A 29 5.95 17.16 5.32
CA ARG A 29 6.87 16.77 6.39
C ARG A 29 6.19 17.06 7.72
N VAL A 30 6.04 16.02 8.53
CA VAL A 30 5.41 16.08 9.86
C VAL A 30 6.37 15.46 10.86
N SER A 31 6.49 16.07 12.04
CA SER A 31 7.19 15.47 13.18
C SER A 31 6.18 14.67 14.00
N VAL A 32 6.48 13.40 14.24
CA VAL A 32 5.64 12.50 15.05
C VAL A 32 6.42 12.03 16.27
N THR A 33 5.73 11.93 17.41
CA THR A 33 6.27 11.30 18.61
C THR A 33 5.83 9.84 18.62
N LEU A 34 6.80 8.93 18.57
CA LEU A 34 6.56 7.50 18.70
C LEU A 34 6.81 7.09 20.15
N ARG A 35 6.12 6.03 20.58
CA ARG A 35 6.49 5.33 21.82
C ARG A 35 7.84 4.63 21.64
N ASP A 36 8.57 4.48 22.73
CA ASP A 36 9.93 3.90 22.71
C ASP A 36 9.97 2.48 22.12
N ASP A 37 8.96 1.66 22.40
CA ASP A 37 8.82 0.30 21.89
C ASP A 37 8.64 0.26 20.36
N VAL A 38 7.82 1.18 19.84
CA VAL A 38 7.56 1.32 18.41
C VAL A 38 8.80 1.83 17.68
N LEU A 39 9.50 2.81 18.27
CA LEU A 39 10.73 3.33 17.70
C LEU A 39 11.80 2.24 17.61
N ALA A 40 12.04 1.51 18.71
CA ALA A 40 13.01 0.42 18.74
C ALA A 40 12.71 -0.67 17.70
N TYR A 41 11.43 -1.01 17.51
CA TYR A 41 11.02 -1.96 16.47
C TYR A 41 11.32 -1.44 15.06
N LEU A 42 10.98 -0.18 14.75
CA LEU A 42 11.20 0.41 13.43
C LEU A 42 12.70 0.57 13.14
N GLU A 43 13.52 0.92 14.12
CA GLU A 43 14.97 1.01 13.98
C GLU A 43 15.58 -0.36 13.66
N ALA A 44 15.23 -1.40 14.43
CA ALA A 44 15.72 -2.76 14.19
C ALA A 44 15.32 -3.26 12.78
N ARG A 45 14.08 -2.97 12.37
CA ARG A 45 13.58 -3.35 11.05
C ARG A 45 14.27 -2.56 9.93
N SER A 46 14.53 -1.28 10.13
CA SER A 46 15.28 -0.43 9.19
C SER A 46 16.67 -0.99 8.95
N GLN A 47 17.37 -1.39 10.03
CA GLN A 47 18.69 -2.01 9.93
C GLN A 47 18.65 -3.36 9.21
N ALA A 48 17.64 -4.19 9.49
CA ALA A 48 17.52 -5.51 8.87
C ALA A 48 17.19 -5.45 7.37
N THR A 49 16.42 -4.44 6.94
CA THR A 49 15.92 -4.33 5.55
C THR A 49 16.69 -3.33 4.71
N GLY A 50 17.46 -2.43 5.33
CA GLY A 50 18.07 -1.27 4.68
C GLY A 50 17.06 -0.19 4.27
N GLN A 51 15.77 -0.36 4.57
CA GLN A 51 14.72 0.59 4.22
C GLN A 51 14.68 1.74 5.24
N PRO A 52 14.63 3.01 4.80
CA PRO A 52 14.46 4.16 5.69
C PRO A 52 13.16 4.07 6.51
N ILE A 53 13.20 4.52 7.76
CA ILE A 53 12.02 4.54 8.65
C ILE A 53 10.85 5.31 8.02
N GLY A 54 11.13 6.44 7.35
CA GLY A 54 10.09 7.22 6.69
C GLY A 54 9.34 6.45 5.60
N ASP A 55 10.04 5.63 4.82
CA ASP A 55 9.43 4.82 3.76
C ASP A 55 8.57 3.70 4.36
N MET A 56 9.07 3.02 5.41
CA MET A 56 8.29 2.01 6.13
C MET A 56 7.03 2.59 6.76
N VAL A 57 7.11 3.79 7.34
CA VAL A 57 5.95 4.47 7.92
C VAL A 57 4.93 4.81 6.85
N ASN A 58 5.37 5.29 5.67
CA ASN A 58 4.47 5.52 4.54
C ASN A 58 3.78 4.23 4.08
N ASP A 59 4.53 3.14 3.91
CA ASP A 59 3.97 1.84 3.52
C ASP A 59 2.93 1.32 4.53
N MET A 60 3.18 1.54 5.82
CA MET A 60 2.24 1.17 6.89
C MET A 60 0.98 2.03 6.87
N LEU A 61 1.13 3.35 6.70
CA LEU A 61 -0.01 4.27 6.63
C LEU A 61 -0.86 4.04 5.39
N GLU A 62 -0.25 3.78 4.23
CA GLU A 62 -0.97 3.45 3.01
C GLU A 62 -1.87 2.23 3.20
N LYS A 63 -1.31 1.14 3.76
CA LYS A 63 -2.07 -0.08 4.06
C LYS A 63 -3.19 0.16 5.06
N ASP A 64 -2.95 0.95 6.11
CA ASP A 64 -3.96 1.25 7.13
C ASP A 64 -5.12 2.10 6.58
N ILE A 65 -4.82 3.08 5.73
CA ILE A 65 -5.83 3.90 5.02
C ILE A 65 -6.67 3.03 4.10
N GLU A 66 -6.03 2.17 3.31
CA GLU A 66 -6.75 1.25 2.41
C GLU A 66 -7.67 0.30 3.18
N LEU A 67 -7.19 -0.29 4.27
CA LEU A 67 -8.00 -1.15 5.13
C LEU A 67 -9.18 -0.39 5.75
N SER A 68 -8.94 0.83 6.23
CA SER A 68 -9.97 1.68 6.85
C SER A 68 -11.08 2.09 5.86
N GLU A 69 -10.74 2.29 4.59
CA GLU A 69 -11.71 2.61 3.54
C GLU A 69 -12.55 1.40 3.12
N ILE A 70 -11.97 0.20 3.13
CA ILE A 70 -12.69 -1.04 2.79
C ILE A 70 -13.73 -1.40 3.87
N LEU A 71 -13.42 -1.11 5.14
CA LEU A 71 -14.29 -1.39 6.28
C LEU A 71 -15.42 -0.35 6.47
N ARG A 72 -15.50 0.65 5.59
CA ARG A 72 -16.46 1.75 5.66
C ARG A 72 -17.67 1.51 4.78
#